data_AF-A0A260BVK5-F1
#
_entry.id   AF-A0A260BVK5-F1
#
_cell.length_a   1.000
_cell.length_b   1.000
_cell.length_c   1.000
_cell.angle_alpha   90.00
_cell.angle_beta   90.00
_cell.angle_gamma   90.00
#
_symmetry.space_group_name_H-M   'P 1'
#
loop_
_entity.id
_entity.type
_entity.pdbx_description
1 polymer ?
#
loop_
_entity_poly.entity_id
_entity_poly.type
_entity_poly.pdbx_seq_one_letter_code
_entity_poly.pdbx_strand_id
1 'polypeptide(L)'
;MADVVLLSGISTSTVSRLWSDHLWLDKIAGSTLQSLVAVIPDLAGYVARRSRTRVLEGALRQCREAGLEISKPVLGKFARQPNSGIHLATVLSAAAGVMRQDQRSAHAWLTRSWGAAPDIALDALFTIGPDALLINQDQFLSQATRMVESESCTSDNSLYGTVGSGMLVHKLTKIDRTSMVIAGDAPQRRSAFLYRSSIIGAILASGDVDVSSSYSACVKVSPLLQRNELWSIASYSSDLAQSTDFSIPSTTTLSDTVSIILHDLEDMNEAYVHYLVTSAIPAVLAHDNGFGTAKSRLAQTVKCRLDDGIEDRGVRAACVALITAIS
;
A
#
# COMPACT_ATOMS: atom_id res chain seq x y z
N MET A 1 7.40 -19.65 -39.27
CA MET A 1 6.95 -20.90 -38.60
C MET A 1 8.08 -21.93 -38.54
N ALA A 2 8.79 -22.21 -39.64
CA ALA A 2 9.94 -23.12 -39.65
C ALA A 2 11.06 -22.69 -38.68
N ASP A 3 11.42 -21.40 -38.63
CA ASP A 3 12.47 -20.91 -37.72
C ASP A 3 12.08 -21.04 -36.25
N VAL A 4 10.80 -20.79 -35.94
CA VAL A 4 10.26 -20.96 -34.57
C VAL A 4 10.36 -22.42 -34.16
N VAL A 5 9.99 -23.37 -35.02
CA VAL A 5 10.11 -24.82 -34.76
C VAL A 5 11.57 -25.21 -34.52
N LEU A 6 12.47 -24.77 -35.41
CA LEU A 6 13.90 -25.08 -35.34
C LEU A 6 14.55 -24.55 -34.06
N LEU A 7 14.32 -23.28 -33.73
CA LEU A 7 14.98 -22.60 -32.62
C LEU A 7 14.35 -22.94 -31.26
N SER A 8 13.05 -23.22 -31.20
CA SER A 8 12.36 -23.54 -29.93
C SER A 8 12.41 -25.02 -29.55
N GLY A 9 12.77 -25.89 -30.49
CA GLY A 9 12.72 -27.35 -30.31
C GLY A 9 11.30 -27.92 -30.22
N ILE A 10 10.26 -27.12 -30.49
CA ILE A 10 8.85 -27.53 -30.43
C ILE A 10 8.43 -28.15 -31.76
N SER A 11 7.69 -29.26 -31.74
CA SER A 11 7.22 -29.90 -32.97
C SER A 11 6.33 -28.99 -33.82
N THR A 12 6.43 -29.12 -35.15
CA THR A 12 5.61 -28.37 -36.12
C THR A 12 4.11 -28.53 -35.86
N SER A 13 3.67 -29.74 -35.47
CA SER A 13 2.27 -30.00 -35.13
C SER A 13 1.79 -29.20 -33.92
N THR A 14 2.64 -29.05 -32.90
CA THR A 14 2.33 -28.28 -31.69
C THR A 14 2.25 -26.78 -32.00
N VAL A 15 3.24 -26.23 -32.73
CA VAL A 15 3.23 -24.82 -33.13
C VAL A 15 2.03 -24.50 -34.00
N SER A 16 1.70 -25.38 -34.96
CA SER A 16 0.53 -25.22 -35.85
C SER A 16 -0.79 -25.21 -35.07
N ARG A 17 -0.95 -26.12 -34.09
CA ARG A 17 -2.13 -26.14 -33.22
C ARG A 17 -2.27 -24.85 -32.39
N LEU A 18 -1.16 -24.37 -31.82
CA LEU A 18 -1.17 -23.13 -31.03
C LEU A 18 -1.53 -21.91 -31.89
N TRP A 19 -0.98 -21.79 -33.09
CA TRP A 19 -1.25 -20.65 -33.98
C TRP A 19 -2.69 -20.61 -34.51
N SER A 20 -3.36 -21.76 -34.53
CA SER A 20 -4.74 -21.88 -34.99
C SER A 20 -5.77 -21.62 -33.88
N ASP A 21 -5.35 -21.54 -32.61
CA ASP A 21 -6.24 -21.35 -31.46
C ASP A 21 -6.08 -19.95 -30.87
N HIS A 22 -7.13 -19.12 -30.95
CA HIS A 22 -7.12 -17.77 -30.36
C HIS A 22 -6.97 -17.73 -28.83
N LEU A 23 -7.15 -18.88 -28.15
CA LEU A 23 -6.97 -19.07 -26.70
C LEU A 23 -5.71 -19.89 -26.37
N TRP A 24 -4.77 -20.01 -27.30
CA TRP A 24 -3.59 -20.88 -27.12
C TRP A 24 -2.79 -20.60 -25.84
N LEU A 25 -2.70 -19.33 -25.42
CA LEU A 25 -2.01 -18.94 -24.19
C LEU A 25 -2.65 -19.49 -22.92
N ASP A 26 -3.95 -19.82 -22.96
CA ASP A 26 -4.65 -20.38 -21.80
C ASP A 26 -4.48 -21.91 -21.70
N LYS A 27 -3.93 -22.55 -22.74
CA LYS A 27 -3.82 -24.01 -22.89
C LYS A 27 -2.39 -24.51 -23.06
N ILE A 28 -1.43 -23.60 -23.19
CA ILE A 28 -0.02 -23.95 -23.40
C ILE A 28 0.65 -24.38 -22.08
N ALA A 29 1.48 -25.41 -22.14
CA ALA A 29 2.31 -25.83 -21.01
C ALA A 29 3.41 -24.79 -20.73
N GLY A 30 3.78 -24.61 -19.47
CA GLY A 30 4.75 -23.59 -19.06
C GLY A 30 6.13 -23.74 -19.74
N SER A 31 6.62 -24.96 -19.91
CA SER A 31 7.88 -25.23 -20.61
C SER A 31 7.81 -24.86 -22.09
N THR A 32 6.72 -25.21 -22.78
CA THR A 32 6.49 -24.82 -24.18
C THR A 32 6.40 -23.29 -24.33
N LEU A 33 5.73 -22.61 -23.39
CA LEU A 33 5.66 -21.15 -23.38
C LEU A 33 7.05 -20.51 -23.19
N GLN A 34 7.87 -21.03 -22.28
CA GLN A 34 9.24 -20.56 -22.07
C GLN A 34 10.10 -20.71 -23.34
N SER A 35 10.02 -21.87 -24.02
CA SER A 35 10.73 -22.10 -25.28
C SER A 35 10.27 -21.15 -26.39
N LEU A 36 8.98 -20.83 -26.48
CA LEU A 36 8.49 -19.83 -27.43
C LEU A 36 8.96 -18.42 -27.06
N VAL A 37 8.92 -18.05 -25.78
CA VAL A 37 9.35 -16.73 -25.29
C VAL A 37 10.83 -16.48 -25.57
N ALA A 38 11.67 -17.52 -25.49
CA ALA A 38 13.10 -17.42 -25.77
C ALA A 38 13.42 -17.14 -27.25
N VAL A 39 12.50 -17.47 -28.17
CA VAL A 39 12.74 -17.49 -29.61
C VAL A 39 11.94 -16.43 -30.36
N ILE A 40 10.76 -16.05 -29.85
CA ILE A 40 9.87 -15.10 -30.50
C ILE A 40 10.06 -13.72 -29.88
N PRO A 41 10.59 -12.74 -30.63
CA PRO A 41 10.69 -11.36 -30.16
C PRO A 41 9.35 -10.84 -29.66
N ASP A 42 9.38 -10.06 -28.59
CA ASP A 42 8.21 -9.43 -27.95
C ASP A 42 7.14 -10.37 -27.39
N LEU A 43 7.27 -11.70 -27.52
CA LEU A 43 6.27 -12.63 -26.98
C LEU A 43 6.20 -12.54 -25.45
N ALA A 44 7.33 -12.38 -24.77
CA ALA A 44 7.36 -12.16 -23.32
C ALA A 44 6.51 -10.94 -22.93
N GLY A 45 6.66 -9.84 -23.67
CA GLY A 45 5.90 -8.61 -23.47
C GLY A 45 4.41 -8.80 -23.78
N TYR A 46 4.07 -9.52 -24.84
CA TYR A 46 2.69 -9.86 -25.18
C TYR A 46 2.02 -10.70 -24.09
N VAL A 47 2.69 -11.76 -23.61
CA VAL A 47 2.20 -12.64 -22.54
C VAL A 47 1.98 -11.84 -21.26
N ALA A 48 2.94 -11.01 -20.87
CA ALA A 48 2.83 -10.16 -19.69
C ALA A 48 1.62 -9.20 -19.79
N ARG A 49 1.40 -8.56 -20.94
CA ARG A 49 0.24 -7.70 -21.17
C ARG A 49 -1.07 -8.47 -21.11
N ARG A 50 -1.19 -9.61 -21.82
CA ARG A 50 -2.43 -10.41 -21.83
C ARG A 50 -2.76 -10.93 -20.43
N SER A 51 -1.78 -11.42 -19.68
CA SER A 51 -2.00 -11.89 -18.31
C SER A 51 -2.52 -10.77 -17.41
N ARG A 52 -1.96 -9.56 -17.51
CA ARG A 52 -2.45 -8.38 -16.75
C ARG A 52 -3.88 -8.02 -17.15
N THR A 53 -4.19 -7.99 -18.45
CA THR A 53 -5.55 -7.75 -18.94
C THR A 53 -6.53 -8.78 -18.40
N ARG A 54 -6.21 -10.07 -18.48
CA ARG A 54 -7.06 -11.16 -18.00
C ARG A 54 -7.31 -11.08 -16.49
N VAL A 55 -6.29 -10.75 -15.71
CA VAL A 55 -6.40 -10.56 -14.25
C VAL A 55 -7.31 -9.36 -13.92
N LEU A 56 -7.15 -8.24 -14.63
CA LEU A 56 -8.00 -7.06 -14.45
C LEU A 56 -9.45 -7.32 -14.88
N GLU A 57 -9.69 -7.97 -16.02
CA GLU A 57 -11.03 -8.37 -16.47
C GLU A 57 -11.71 -9.31 -15.46
N GLY A 58 -10.94 -10.23 -14.88
CA GLY A 58 -11.40 -11.09 -13.79
C GLY A 58 -11.84 -10.31 -12.56
N ALA A 59 -11.05 -9.32 -12.12
CA ALA A 59 -11.37 -8.47 -10.98
C ALA A 59 -12.59 -7.57 -11.26
N LEU A 60 -12.70 -7.00 -12.46
CA LEU A 60 -13.86 -6.22 -12.90
C LEU A 60 -15.14 -7.05 -12.95
N ARG A 61 -15.05 -8.32 -13.38
CA ARG A 61 -16.18 -9.25 -13.33
C ARG A 61 -16.61 -9.52 -11.88
N GLN A 62 -15.66 -9.78 -10.98
CA GLN A 62 -15.95 -10.00 -9.56
C GLN A 62 -16.62 -8.79 -8.90
N CYS A 63 -16.18 -7.57 -9.24
CA CYS A 63 -16.81 -6.32 -8.78
C CYS A 63 -18.26 -6.24 -9.23
N ARG A 64 -18.53 -6.50 -10.52
CA ARG A 64 -19.88 -6.47 -11.07
C ARG A 64 -20.79 -7.51 -10.41
N GLU A 65 -20.30 -8.73 -10.22
CA GLU A 65 -21.01 -9.79 -9.50
C GLU A 65 -21.31 -9.41 -8.04
N ALA A 66 -20.45 -8.59 -7.43
CA ALA A 66 -20.64 -8.07 -6.07
C ALA A 66 -21.49 -6.77 -6.03
N GLY A 67 -22.01 -6.29 -7.16
CA GLY A 67 -22.82 -5.08 -7.25
C GLY A 67 -22.03 -3.76 -7.30
N LEU A 68 -20.72 -3.80 -7.56
CA LEU A 68 -19.91 -2.60 -7.70
C LEU A 68 -19.92 -2.07 -9.14
N GLU A 69 -20.13 -0.76 -9.26
CA GLU A 69 -20.03 -0.03 -10.53
C GLU A 69 -18.72 0.77 -10.59
N ILE A 70 -17.92 0.50 -11.62
CA ILE A 70 -16.58 1.08 -11.78
C ILE A 70 -16.62 2.24 -12.79
N SER A 71 -16.03 3.37 -12.41
CA SER A 71 -15.84 4.55 -13.24
C SER A 71 -14.88 4.25 -14.40
N LYS A 72 -15.42 4.14 -15.63
CA LYS A 72 -14.62 3.93 -16.85
C LYS A 72 -13.58 5.03 -17.09
N PRO A 73 -13.88 6.34 -16.87
CA PRO A 73 -12.87 7.39 -17.03
C PRO A 73 -11.67 7.20 -16.10
N VAL A 74 -11.90 6.91 -14.82
CA VAL A 74 -10.83 6.71 -13.82
C VAL A 74 -10.06 5.41 -14.10
N LEU A 75 -10.76 4.32 -14.42
CA LEU A 75 -10.16 3.07 -14.91
C LEU A 75 -9.22 3.32 -16.11
N GLY A 76 -9.64 4.16 -17.06
CA GLY A 76 -8.85 4.56 -18.22
C GLY A 76 -7.61 5.40 -17.85
N LYS A 77 -7.67 6.24 -16.81
CA LYS A 77 -6.50 6.97 -16.28
C LYS A 77 -5.46 5.98 -15.74
N PHE A 78 -5.88 5.03 -14.90
CA PHE A 78 -5.00 4.01 -14.36
C PHE A 78 -4.41 3.14 -15.48
N ALA A 79 -5.21 2.65 -16.43
CA ALA A 79 -4.74 1.76 -17.49
C ALA A 79 -3.61 2.35 -18.36
N ARG A 80 -3.44 3.68 -18.40
CA ARG A 80 -2.35 4.36 -19.10
C ARG A 80 -1.04 4.41 -18.32
N GLN A 81 -1.08 4.21 -17.00
CA GLN A 81 0.11 4.21 -16.15
C GLN A 81 0.84 2.86 -16.24
N PRO A 82 2.18 2.85 -16.30
CA PRO A 82 2.95 1.63 -16.23
C PRO A 82 2.63 0.84 -14.94
N ASN A 83 2.48 -0.48 -15.05
CA ASN A 83 2.27 -1.41 -13.93
C ASN A 83 1.02 -1.21 -13.05
N SER A 84 0.22 -0.17 -13.26
CA SER A 84 -1.02 0.09 -12.50
C SER A 84 -2.06 -1.02 -12.63
N GLY A 85 -2.10 -1.74 -13.76
CA GLY A 85 -3.15 -2.74 -14.03
C GLY A 85 -3.18 -3.88 -13.02
N ILE A 86 -2.03 -4.30 -12.48
CA ILE A 86 -1.99 -5.34 -11.45
C ILE A 86 -2.45 -4.80 -10.09
N HIS A 87 -2.03 -3.58 -9.73
CA HIS A 87 -2.48 -2.92 -8.51
C HIS A 87 -3.99 -2.70 -8.54
N LEU A 88 -4.52 -2.26 -9.69
CA LEU A 88 -5.94 -2.05 -9.90
C LEU A 88 -6.72 -3.36 -9.77
N ALA A 89 -6.23 -4.45 -10.33
CA ALA A 89 -6.89 -5.75 -10.19
C ALA A 89 -6.88 -6.25 -8.73
N THR A 90 -5.80 -6.02 -7.99
CA THR A 90 -5.69 -6.36 -6.56
C THR A 90 -6.70 -5.57 -5.73
N VAL A 91 -6.77 -4.24 -5.89
CA VAL A 91 -7.72 -3.40 -5.12
C VAL A 91 -9.17 -3.68 -5.49
N LEU A 92 -9.47 -3.94 -6.76
CA LEU A 92 -10.82 -4.34 -7.20
C LEU A 92 -11.22 -5.71 -6.62
N SER A 93 -10.28 -6.66 -6.53
CA SER A 93 -10.53 -7.95 -5.87
C SER A 93 -10.77 -7.78 -4.36
N ALA A 94 -10.03 -6.88 -3.72
CA ALA A 94 -10.30 -6.49 -2.32
C ALA A 94 -11.70 -5.89 -2.17
N ALA A 95 -12.08 -4.95 -3.03
CA ALA A 95 -13.40 -4.30 -2.98
C ALA A 95 -14.56 -5.32 -3.15
N ALA A 96 -14.41 -6.26 -4.10
CA ALA A 96 -15.37 -7.34 -4.27
C ALA A 96 -15.46 -8.25 -3.02
N GLY A 97 -14.33 -8.54 -2.36
CA GLY A 97 -14.28 -9.27 -1.09
C GLY A 97 -15.02 -8.54 0.04
N VAL A 98 -14.79 -7.23 0.17
CA VAL A 98 -15.49 -6.36 1.14
C VAL A 98 -16.99 -6.38 0.92
N MET A 99 -17.44 -6.23 -0.33
CA MET A 99 -18.87 -6.24 -0.66
C MET A 99 -19.56 -7.57 -0.35
N ARG A 100 -18.83 -8.68 -0.46
CA ARG A 100 -19.32 -10.03 -0.11
C ARG A 100 -19.20 -10.34 1.39
N GLN A 101 -18.61 -9.44 2.18
CA GLN A 101 -18.24 -9.67 3.58
C GLN A 101 -17.35 -10.92 3.75
N ASP A 102 -16.54 -11.26 2.74
CA ASP A 102 -15.53 -12.32 2.81
C ASP A 102 -14.22 -11.73 3.35
N GLN A 103 -14.12 -11.64 4.69
CA GLN A 103 -12.98 -11.08 5.40
C GLN A 103 -11.66 -11.71 4.95
N ARG A 104 -11.61 -13.04 4.82
CA ARG A 104 -10.38 -13.76 4.47
C ARG A 104 -9.86 -13.32 3.10
N SER A 105 -10.75 -13.29 2.11
CA SER A 105 -10.38 -12.86 0.75
C SER A 105 -10.05 -11.38 0.71
N ALA A 106 -10.90 -10.53 1.29
CA ALA A 106 -10.70 -9.08 1.34
C ALA A 106 -9.34 -8.72 1.94
N HIS A 107 -9.01 -9.26 3.11
CA HIS A 107 -7.75 -9.04 3.79
C HIS A 107 -6.54 -9.53 3.02
N ALA A 108 -6.63 -10.70 2.38
CA ALA A 108 -5.55 -11.21 1.57
C ALA A 108 -5.25 -10.28 0.39
N TRP A 109 -6.27 -9.68 -0.24
CA TRP A 109 -6.09 -8.72 -1.31
C TRP A 109 -5.64 -7.35 -0.82
N LEU A 110 -6.20 -6.85 0.29
CA LEU A 110 -5.77 -5.60 0.91
C LEU A 110 -4.29 -5.64 1.29
N THR A 111 -3.85 -6.70 1.96
CA THR A 111 -2.44 -6.89 2.36
C THR A 111 -1.48 -6.88 1.16
N ARG A 112 -1.93 -7.38 -0.02
CA ARG A 112 -1.15 -7.30 -1.27
C ARG A 112 -1.11 -5.91 -1.88
N SER A 113 -2.03 -5.03 -1.48
CA SER A 113 -2.04 -3.62 -1.83
C SER A 113 -1.24 -2.75 -0.86
N TRP A 114 -0.54 -3.35 0.12
CA TRP A 114 0.36 -2.61 1.01
C TRP A 114 1.61 -2.16 0.24
N GLY A 115 1.76 -0.84 0.12
CA GLY A 115 2.96 -0.19 -0.43
C GLY A 115 2.61 1.06 -1.23
N ALA A 116 3.58 1.95 -1.44
CA ALA A 116 3.35 3.26 -2.06
C ALA A 116 2.68 3.20 -3.45
N ALA A 117 3.18 2.31 -4.33
CA ALA A 117 2.62 2.16 -5.68
C ALA A 117 1.17 1.62 -5.70
N PRO A 118 0.82 0.52 -5.01
CA PRO A 118 -0.57 0.07 -4.94
C PRO A 118 -1.49 1.02 -4.16
N ASP A 119 -0.98 1.82 -3.24
CA ASP A 119 -1.80 2.68 -2.39
C ASP A 119 -2.57 3.74 -3.20
N ILE A 120 -2.01 4.24 -4.30
CA ILE A 120 -2.68 5.16 -5.23
C ILE A 120 -3.97 4.54 -5.79
N ALA A 121 -3.92 3.27 -6.19
CA ALA A 121 -5.11 2.56 -6.70
C ALA A 121 -6.11 2.26 -5.57
N LEU A 122 -5.62 2.02 -4.35
CA LEU A 122 -6.46 1.79 -3.19
C LEU A 122 -7.17 3.07 -2.73
N ASP A 123 -6.47 4.20 -2.68
CA ASP A 123 -7.04 5.51 -2.37
C ASP A 123 -8.23 5.82 -3.28
N ALA A 124 -8.12 5.52 -4.58
CA ALA A 124 -9.18 5.75 -5.55
C ALA A 124 -10.50 5.00 -5.23
N LEU A 125 -10.49 3.92 -4.43
CA LEU A 125 -11.71 3.26 -3.96
C LEU A 125 -12.44 4.04 -2.85
N PHE A 126 -11.71 4.87 -2.10
CA PHE A 126 -12.22 5.65 -0.97
C PHE A 126 -12.35 7.15 -1.31
N THR A 127 -11.76 7.61 -2.41
CA THR A 127 -11.89 8.97 -2.91
C THR A 127 -13.34 9.30 -3.26
N ILE A 128 -13.82 10.44 -2.76
CA ILE A 128 -15.14 11.00 -3.08
C ILE A 128 -15.00 11.99 -4.24
N GLY A 129 -15.92 11.96 -5.21
CA GLY A 129 -16.01 12.95 -6.28
C GLY A 129 -15.54 12.45 -7.66
N PRO A 130 -15.09 13.34 -8.57
CA PRO A 130 -14.87 13.00 -9.97
C PRO A 130 -13.71 12.04 -10.23
N ASP A 131 -12.80 11.90 -9.26
CA ASP A 131 -11.66 10.97 -9.32
C ASP A 131 -11.94 9.64 -8.60
N ALA A 132 -13.16 9.42 -8.12
CA ALA A 132 -13.58 8.16 -7.51
C ALA A 132 -13.56 7.01 -8.53
N LEU A 133 -12.98 5.87 -8.13
CA LEU A 133 -13.00 4.65 -8.93
C LEU A 133 -14.39 4.01 -8.94
N LEU A 134 -15.18 4.18 -7.88
CA LEU A 134 -16.55 3.68 -7.76
C LEU A 134 -17.56 4.77 -8.11
N ILE A 135 -18.58 4.44 -8.92
CA ILE A 135 -19.64 5.38 -9.30
C ILE A 135 -20.57 5.66 -8.10
N ASN A 136 -20.89 4.63 -7.32
CA ASN A 136 -21.63 4.73 -6.07
C ASN A 136 -20.87 3.98 -4.98
N GLN A 137 -20.26 4.74 -4.08
CA GLN A 137 -19.39 4.22 -3.02
C GLN A 137 -20.13 3.94 -1.71
N ASP A 138 -21.36 4.42 -1.51
CA ASP A 138 -22.02 4.37 -0.20
C ASP A 138 -22.20 2.96 0.32
N GLN A 139 -22.58 2.03 -0.58
CA GLN A 139 -22.71 0.63 -0.24
C GLN A 139 -21.36 0.00 0.10
N PHE A 140 -20.32 0.30 -0.69
CA PHE A 140 -18.96 -0.18 -0.44
C PHE A 140 -18.44 0.32 0.91
N LEU A 141 -18.56 1.62 1.19
CA LEU A 141 -18.13 2.22 2.45
C LEU A 141 -18.90 1.64 3.64
N SER A 142 -20.22 1.45 3.50
CA SER A 142 -21.03 0.81 4.55
C SER A 142 -20.57 -0.62 4.85
N GLN A 143 -20.23 -1.41 3.82
CA GLN A 143 -19.73 -2.77 3.98
C GLN A 143 -18.31 -2.80 4.54
N ALA A 144 -17.46 -1.85 4.16
CA ALA A 144 -16.12 -1.69 4.71
C ALA A 144 -16.17 -1.35 6.22
N THR A 145 -17.03 -0.41 6.62
CA THR A 145 -17.25 -0.05 8.03
C THR A 145 -17.72 -1.25 8.84
N ARG A 146 -18.75 -1.98 8.36
CA ARG A 146 -19.23 -3.20 9.03
C ARG A 146 -18.14 -4.26 9.19
N MET A 147 -17.28 -4.43 8.18
CA MET A 147 -16.18 -5.38 8.22
C MET A 147 -15.22 -5.05 9.37
N VAL A 148 -14.82 -3.77 9.50
CA VAL A 148 -13.97 -3.29 10.61
C VAL A 148 -14.65 -3.48 11.96
N GLU A 149 -15.94 -3.14 12.08
CA GLU A 149 -16.70 -3.28 13.33
C GLU A 149 -16.80 -4.73 13.79
N SER A 150 -17.08 -5.66 12.86
CA SER A 150 -17.23 -7.10 13.17
C SER A 150 -15.93 -7.78 13.61
N GLU A 151 -14.78 -7.21 13.27
CA GLU A 151 -13.46 -7.79 13.52
C GLU A 151 -12.90 -7.56 14.91
N SER A 152 -13.44 -6.56 15.60
CA SER A 152 -13.07 -6.21 16.98
C SER A 152 -13.24 -7.37 17.97
N CYS A 153 -13.87 -8.49 17.56
CA CYS A 153 -14.05 -9.71 18.34
C CYS A 153 -13.08 -10.88 18.04
N THR A 154 -12.15 -10.77 17.08
CA THR A 154 -11.31 -11.93 16.66
C THR A 154 -9.82 -11.76 17.02
N SER A 155 -9.25 -12.70 17.78
CA SER A 155 -7.86 -12.66 18.26
C SER A 155 -6.82 -13.19 17.26
N ASP A 156 -7.13 -13.25 15.96
CA ASP A 156 -6.21 -13.82 14.98
C ASP A 156 -5.07 -12.83 14.68
N ASN A 157 -3.83 -13.26 14.94
CA ASN A 157 -2.59 -12.51 14.68
C ASN A 157 -1.98 -12.86 13.31
N SER A 158 -2.79 -13.34 12.36
CA SER A 158 -2.35 -13.56 10.99
C SER A 158 -1.89 -12.24 10.34
N LEU A 159 -0.87 -12.33 9.48
CA LEU A 159 -0.36 -11.17 8.73
C LEU A 159 -1.48 -10.52 7.92
N TYR A 160 -2.23 -11.35 7.18
CA TYR A 160 -3.33 -10.88 6.33
C TYR A 160 -4.42 -10.20 7.14
N GLY A 161 -4.84 -10.78 8.26
CA GLY A 161 -5.80 -10.16 9.16
C GLY A 161 -5.29 -8.82 9.69
N THR A 162 -4.07 -8.79 10.20
CA THR A 162 -3.51 -7.57 10.80
C THR A 162 -3.35 -6.43 9.79
N VAL A 163 -2.67 -6.69 8.68
CA VAL A 163 -2.39 -5.66 7.66
C VAL A 163 -3.66 -5.29 6.91
N GLY A 164 -4.46 -6.27 6.50
CA GLY A 164 -5.73 -6.05 5.81
C GLY A 164 -6.71 -5.19 6.63
N SER A 165 -6.95 -5.55 7.90
CA SER A 165 -7.78 -4.74 8.80
C SER A 165 -7.21 -3.34 8.98
N GLY A 166 -5.90 -3.21 9.20
CA GLY A 166 -5.27 -1.91 9.41
C GLY A 166 -5.33 -1.01 8.18
N MET A 167 -5.31 -1.56 6.98
CA MET A 167 -5.52 -0.79 5.75
C MET A 167 -6.95 -0.27 5.64
N LEU A 168 -7.97 -1.08 5.97
CA LEU A 168 -9.36 -0.59 6.01
C LEU A 168 -9.55 0.49 7.06
N VAL A 169 -9.06 0.26 8.29
CA VAL A 169 -9.12 1.24 9.38
C VAL A 169 -8.47 2.55 8.97
N HIS A 170 -7.28 2.50 8.37
CA HIS A 170 -6.59 3.68 7.87
C HIS A 170 -7.43 4.43 6.83
N LYS A 171 -7.91 3.75 5.79
CA LYS A 171 -8.65 4.38 4.69
C LYS A 171 -9.99 4.94 5.15
N LEU A 172 -10.72 4.24 6.02
CA LEU A 172 -11.98 4.71 6.57
C LEU A 172 -11.81 5.90 7.53
N THR A 173 -10.75 5.90 8.34
CA THR A 173 -10.44 7.04 9.23
C THR A 173 -10.00 8.25 8.42
N LYS A 174 -9.23 8.04 7.33
CA LYS A 174 -8.81 9.10 6.39
C LYS A 174 -9.99 9.85 5.74
N ILE A 175 -11.15 9.22 5.63
CA ILE A 175 -12.38 9.82 5.09
C ILE A 175 -13.45 10.10 6.16
N ASP A 176 -13.07 10.10 7.44
CA ASP A 176 -13.94 10.38 8.59
C ASP A 176 -15.19 9.47 8.68
N ARG A 177 -15.01 8.17 8.38
CA ARG A 177 -16.10 7.16 8.39
C ARG A 177 -16.00 6.12 9.50
N THR A 178 -14.95 6.16 10.33
CA THR A 178 -14.77 5.27 11.48
C THR A 178 -14.20 6.02 12.66
N SER A 179 -14.63 5.66 13.87
CA SER A 179 -14.01 6.16 15.10
C SER A 179 -12.56 5.67 15.20
N MET A 180 -11.70 6.54 15.74
CA MET A 180 -10.30 6.19 16.02
C MET A 180 -10.25 4.99 16.97
N VAL A 181 -9.35 4.06 16.69
CA VAL A 181 -9.03 2.98 17.63
C VAL A 181 -8.38 3.65 18.84
N ILE A 182 -8.88 3.39 20.05
CA ILE A 182 -8.36 4.04 21.27
C ILE A 182 -7.15 3.25 21.78
N ALA A 183 -6.14 3.97 22.26
CA ALA A 183 -4.86 3.42 22.73
C ALA A 183 -4.96 2.47 23.95
N GLY A 184 -6.10 2.51 24.67
CA GLY A 184 -6.34 1.70 25.87
C GLY A 184 -6.30 0.22 25.50
N ASP A 185 -5.18 -0.42 25.79
CA ASP A 185 -4.82 -1.80 25.47
C ASP A 185 -4.52 -2.08 23.99
N ALA A 186 -3.35 -1.63 23.54
CA ALA A 186 -2.61 -2.28 22.45
C ALA A 186 -1.55 -3.30 22.93
N PRO A 187 -1.86 -4.32 23.78
CA PRO A 187 -0.86 -5.26 24.27
C PRO A 187 -0.34 -6.19 23.18
N GLN A 188 -1.06 -6.27 22.06
CA GLN A 188 -0.77 -7.18 20.96
C GLN A 188 -0.38 -6.42 19.69
N ARG A 189 0.41 -7.10 18.85
CA ARG A 189 0.89 -6.55 17.57
C ARG A 189 -0.25 -6.03 16.71
N ARG A 190 -1.35 -6.79 16.60
CA ARG A 190 -2.52 -6.40 15.82
C ARG A 190 -3.14 -5.12 16.33
N SER A 191 -3.48 -5.04 17.62
CA SER A 191 -4.05 -3.83 18.22
C SER A 191 -3.13 -2.60 18.07
N ALA A 192 -1.81 -2.78 18.22
CA ALA A 192 -0.84 -1.70 18.02
C ALA A 192 -0.77 -1.24 16.55
N PHE A 193 -0.90 -2.16 15.59
CA PHE A 193 -0.95 -1.83 14.16
C PHE A 193 -2.26 -1.12 13.78
N LEU A 194 -3.41 -1.61 14.26
CA LEU A 194 -4.71 -0.96 14.04
C LEU A 194 -4.74 0.45 14.65
N TYR A 195 -4.21 0.61 15.87
CA TYR A 195 -4.06 1.90 16.53
C TYR A 195 -3.27 2.87 15.64
N ARG A 196 -2.03 2.50 15.26
CA ARG A 196 -1.21 3.27 14.33
C ARG A 196 -1.99 3.63 13.07
N SER A 197 -2.57 2.64 12.39
CA SER A 197 -3.30 2.84 11.14
C SER A 197 -4.43 3.87 11.26
N SER A 198 -5.20 3.81 12.36
CA SER A 198 -6.27 4.77 12.62
C SER A 198 -5.72 6.18 12.86
N ILE A 199 -4.63 6.31 13.63
CA ILE A 199 -3.99 7.59 13.91
C ILE A 199 -3.46 8.23 12.63
N ILE A 200 -2.72 7.49 11.80
CA ILE A 200 -2.19 8.04 10.55
C ILE A 200 -3.34 8.45 9.62
N GLY A 201 -4.42 7.68 9.57
CA GLY A 201 -5.63 8.06 8.84
C GLY A 201 -6.22 9.38 9.35
N ALA A 202 -6.36 9.51 10.67
CA ALA A 202 -6.92 10.71 11.31
C ALA A 202 -6.04 11.96 11.10
N ILE A 203 -4.72 11.83 11.20
CA ILE A 203 -3.77 12.92 10.92
C ILE A 203 -3.91 13.43 9.47
N LEU A 204 -4.05 12.51 8.51
CA LEU A 204 -4.24 12.87 7.11
C LEU A 204 -5.62 13.49 6.83
N ALA A 205 -6.66 13.06 7.56
CA ALA A 205 -8.02 13.59 7.40
C ALA A 205 -8.18 15.00 7.97
N SER A 206 -7.74 15.18 9.22
CA SER A 206 -8.04 16.37 10.02
C SER A 206 -6.96 17.45 9.95
N GLY A 207 -5.71 17.07 9.69
CA GLY A 207 -4.58 17.97 9.88
C GLY A 207 -4.38 18.41 11.33
N ASP A 208 -4.95 17.69 12.30
CA ASP A 208 -4.89 18.03 13.72
C ASP A 208 -3.55 17.63 14.36
N VAL A 209 -2.78 18.62 14.79
CA VAL A 209 -1.47 18.44 15.44
C VAL A 209 -1.59 17.79 16.82
N ASP A 210 -2.72 17.94 17.51
CA ASP A 210 -2.93 17.34 18.83
C ASP A 210 -3.03 15.81 18.76
N VAL A 211 -3.63 15.29 17.67
CA VAL A 211 -3.66 13.85 17.39
C VAL A 211 -2.24 13.30 17.22
N SER A 212 -1.41 14.02 16.45
CA SER A 212 0.00 13.68 16.21
C SER A 212 0.83 13.74 17.49
N SER A 213 0.61 14.77 18.31
CA SER A 213 1.28 14.96 19.61
C SER A 213 0.94 13.85 20.60
N SER A 214 -0.34 13.49 20.69
CA SER A 214 -0.82 12.40 21.55
C SER A 214 -0.21 11.06 21.13
N TYR A 215 -0.15 10.78 19.82
CA TYR A 215 0.48 9.57 19.31
C TYR A 215 1.98 9.52 19.59
N SER A 216 2.71 10.62 19.40
CA SER A 216 4.15 10.68 19.71
C SER A 216 4.42 10.34 21.19
N ALA A 217 3.59 10.83 22.11
CA ALA A 217 3.69 10.48 23.53
C ALA A 217 3.51 8.97 23.76
N CYS A 218 2.55 8.34 23.08
CA CYS A 218 2.36 6.88 23.14
C CYS A 218 3.56 6.10 22.54
N VAL A 219 4.08 6.52 21.40
CA VAL A 219 5.24 5.88 20.75
C VAL A 219 6.47 5.94 21.66
N LYS A 220 6.73 7.06 22.34
CA LYS A 220 7.89 7.21 23.24
C LYS A 220 7.91 6.19 24.38
N VAL A 221 6.74 5.79 24.90
CA VAL A 221 6.64 4.88 26.05
C VAL A 221 6.36 3.42 25.68
N SER A 222 6.10 3.13 24.40
CA SER A 222 5.73 1.78 23.93
C SER A 222 6.72 1.23 22.91
N PRO A 223 7.58 0.26 23.31
CA PRO A 223 8.49 -0.43 22.38
C PRO A 223 7.77 -1.14 21.23
N LEU A 224 6.54 -1.61 21.48
CA LEU A 224 5.72 -2.25 20.47
C LEU A 224 5.29 -1.25 19.39
N LEU A 225 4.87 -0.04 19.78
CA LEU A 225 4.53 1.01 18.81
C LEU A 225 5.75 1.49 18.03
N GLN A 226 6.91 1.63 18.67
CA GLN A 226 8.17 1.99 17.99
C GLN A 226 8.54 0.96 16.92
N ARG A 227 8.50 -0.33 17.26
CA ARG A 227 8.76 -1.41 16.29
C ARG A 227 7.73 -1.40 15.17
N ASN A 228 6.44 -1.25 15.50
CA ASN A 228 5.39 -1.19 14.49
C ASN A 228 5.57 -0.01 13.56
N GLU A 229 6.01 1.15 14.06
CA GLU A 229 6.26 2.34 13.25
C GLU A 229 7.32 2.05 12.19
N LEU A 230 8.49 1.58 12.63
CA LEU A 230 9.60 1.25 11.74
C LEU A 230 9.23 0.14 10.75
N TRP A 231 8.64 -0.95 11.21
CA TRP A 231 8.23 -2.05 10.34
C TRP A 231 7.21 -1.59 9.29
N SER A 232 6.24 -0.77 9.69
CA SER A 232 5.19 -0.29 8.79
C SER A 232 5.80 0.56 7.68
N ILE A 233 6.60 1.58 8.03
CA ILE A 233 7.15 2.47 7.01
C ILE A 233 8.16 1.73 6.11
N ALA A 234 8.99 0.85 6.66
CA ALA A 234 9.97 0.08 5.88
C ALA A 234 9.32 -0.93 4.93
N SER A 235 8.28 -1.63 5.39
CA SER A 235 7.57 -2.60 4.54
C SER A 235 6.64 -1.93 3.52
N TYR A 236 6.11 -0.75 3.83
CA TYR A 236 5.32 0.05 2.89
C TYR A 236 6.20 0.61 1.76
N SER A 237 7.44 0.97 2.10
CA SER A 237 8.42 1.52 1.16
C SER A 237 9.12 0.45 0.32
N SER A 238 8.91 -0.83 0.62
CA SER A 238 9.55 -2.01 -0.01
C SER A 238 10.99 -2.30 0.39
N ASP A 239 11.60 -1.54 1.31
CA ASP A 239 12.91 -1.89 1.89
C ASP A 239 12.85 -3.21 2.71
N LEU A 240 11.66 -3.56 3.19
CA LEU A 240 11.41 -4.74 4.00
C LEU A 240 10.26 -5.60 3.45
N ALA A 241 10.47 -6.91 3.36
CA ALA A 241 9.37 -7.83 3.10
C ALA A 241 8.44 -7.94 4.31
N GLN A 242 7.13 -8.00 4.08
CA GLN A 242 6.17 -8.21 5.15
C GLN A 242 6.43 -9.55 5.87
N SER A 243 6.41 -9.52 7.20
CA SER A 243 6.61 -10.69 8.06
C SER A 243 5.50 -10.76 9.10
N THR A 244 5.07 -11.96 9.49
CA THR A 244 4.02 -12.15 10.52
C THR A 244 4.43 -11.59 11.87
N ASP A 245 5.73 -11.59 12.17
CA ASP A 245 6.30 -11.22 13.46
C ASP A 245 6.72 -9.75 13.58
N PHE A 246 6.64 -9.01 12.47
CA PHE A 246 7.16 -7.64 12.30
C PHE A 246 8.66 -7.55 12.61
N SER A 247 9.41 -8.58 12.21
CA SER A 247 10.87 -8.61 12.27
C SER A 247 11.52 -7.56 11.38
N ILE A 248 12.61 -6.96 11.89
CA ILE A 248 13.38 -5.92 11.20
C ILE A 248 14.86 -6.34 11.28
N PRO A 249 15.46 -6.81 10.18
CA PRO A 249 16.87 -7.21 10.16
C PRO A 249 17.78 -6.01 10.45
N SER A 250 18.77 -6.17 11.32
CA SER A 250 19.71 -5.08 11.69
C SER A 250 20.60 -4.60 10.55
N THR A 251 20.65 -5.33 9.44
CA THR A 251 21.47 -5.01 8.26
C THR A 251 20.70 -4.32 7.15
N THR A 252 19.39 -4.09 7.31
CA THR A 252 18.56 -3.49 6.27
C THR A 252 18.87 -2.00 6.13
N THR A 253 19.23 -1.57 4.92
CA THR A 253 19.31 -0.15 4.57
C THR A 253 17.92 0.34 4.20
N LEU A 254 17.55 1.53 4.66
CA LEU A 254 16.19 2.09 4.53
C LEU A 254 16.09 3.16 3.43
N SER A 255 16.64 2.87 2.25
CA SER A 255 16.79 3.86 1.17
C SER A 255 15.46 4.32 0.56
N ASP A 256 14.53 3.41 0.32
CA ASP A 256 13.22 3.74 -0.26
C ASP A 256 12.34 4.46 0.78
N THR A 257 12.42 4.01 2.04
CA THR A 257 11.79 4.64 3.20
C THR A 257 12.21 6.08 3.36
N VAL A 258 13.52 6.34 3.31
CA VAL A 258 14.09 7.69 3.38
C VAL A 258 13.57 8.54 2.23
N SER A 259 13.50 7.99 1.02
CA SER A 259 12.99 8.71 -0.15
C SER A 259 11.53 9.14 0.02
N ILE A 260 10.68 8.25 0.54
CA ILE A 260 9.27 8.56 0.85
C ILE A 260 9.16 9.61 1.95
N ILE A 261 9.90 9.48 3.06
CA ILE A 261 9.87 10.45 4.16
C ILE A 261 10.27 11.86 3.68
N LEU A 262 11.34 11.95 2.87
CA LEU A 262 11.80 13.24 2.37
C LEU A 262 10.76 13.90 1.46
N HIS A 263 10.10 13.12 0.61
CA HIS A 263 9.01 13.60 -0.22
C HIS A 263 7.81 14.06 0.63
N ASP A 264 7.40 13.25 1.61
CA ASP A 264 6.26 13.59 2.48
C ASP A 264 6.54 14.84 3.34
N LEU A 265 7.78 15.09 3.74
CA LEU A 265 8.15 16.32 4.48
C LEU A 265 7.90 17.59 3.66
N GLU A 266 8.03 17.51 2.33
CA GLU A 266 7.87 18.64 1.42
C GLU A 266 6.38 18.95 1.18
N ASP A 267 5.57 17.91 0.97
CA ASP A 267 4.22 18.05 0.41
C ASP A 267 3.07 17.87 1.41
N MET A 268 3.31 17.28 2.59
CA MET A 268 2.24 16.94 3.53
C MET A 268 1.89 18.07 4.51
N ASN A 269 0.68 17.98 5.10
CA ASN A 269 0.19 18.93 6.09
C ASN A 269 1.05 18.97 7.38
N GLU A 270 0.90 20.03 8.18
CA GLU A 270 1.74 20.25 9.38
C GLU A 270 1.60 19.14 10.43
N ALA A 271 0.42 18.55 10.61
CA ALA A 271 0.23 17.43 11.55
C ALA A 271 0.97 16.15 11.12
N TYR A 272 1.01 15.87 9.82
CA TYR A 272 1.79 14.77 9.27
C TYR A 272 3.29 15.06 9.37
N VAL A 273 3.73 16.29 9.08
CA VAL A 273 5.12 16.73 9.31
C VAL A 273 5.50 16.54 10.78
N HIS A 274 4.64 16.96 11.72
CA HIS A 274 4.85 16.74 13.15
C HIS A 274 5.01 15.25 13.48
N TYR A 275 4.18 14.38 12.90
CA TYR A 275 4.28 12.93 13.10
C TYR A 275 5.60 12.38 12.56
N LEU A 276 6.03 12.83 11.37
CA LEU A 276 7.29 12.41 10.78
C LEU A 276 8.46 12.77 11.70
N VAL A 277 8.56 14.02 12.14
CA VAL A 277 9.71 14.50 12.92
C VAL A 277 9.72 14.01 14.36
N THR A 278 8.57 13.64 14.93
CA THR A 278 8.48 13.21 16.35
C THR A 278 8.36 11.70 16.55
N SER A 279 8.01 10.94 15.50
CA SER A 279 7.75 9.50 15.62
C SER A 279 8.46 8.68 14.53
N ALA A 280 8.19 8.94 13.25
CA ALA A 280 8.70 8.09 12.16
C ALA A 280 10.22 8.23 11.95
N ILE A 281 10.72 9.47 11.81
CA ILE A 281 12.15 9.74 11.61
C ILE A 281 12.99 9.25 12.80
N PRO A 282 12.61 9.51 14.07
CA PRO A 282 13.31 8.93 15.21
C PRO A 282 13.36 7.39 15.18
N ALA A 283 12.28 6.72 14.79
CA ALA A 283 12.27 5.26 14.67
C ALA A 283 13.24 4.76 13.58
N VAL A 284 13.32 5.45 12.44
CA VAL A 284 14.31 5.15 11.39
C VAL A 284 15.73 5.39 11.87
N LEU A 285 16.02 6.54 12.50
CA LEU A 285 17.36 6.89 12.99
C LEU A 285 17.86 5.95 14.09
N ALA A 286 16.96 5.44 14.93
CA ALA A 286 17.29 4.47 15.97
C ALA A 286 17.77 3.12 15.38
N HIS A 287 17.34 2.78 14.16
CA HIS A 287 17.75 1.56 13.46
C HIS A 287 18.90 1.80 12.49
N ASP A 288 18.75 2.80 11.63
CA ASP A 288 19.75 3.25 10.65
C ASP A 288 20.19 4.67 10.99
N ASN A 289 21.26 4.78 11.78
CA ASN A 289 21.85 6.06 12.13
C ASN A 289 22.48 6.79 10.93
N GLY A 290 22.59 6.16 9.76
CA GLY A 290 22.94 6.84 8.51
C GLY A 290 21.76 7.52 7.83
N PHE A 291 20.53 7.20 8.23
CA PHE A 291 19.28 7.59 7.55
C PHE A 291 19.38 7.34 6.04
N GLY A 292 19.73 6.12 5.63
CA GLY A 292 19.95 5.75 4.23
C GLY A 292 21.08 6.52 3.55
N THR A 293 22.07 6.98 4.32
CA THR A 293 23.15 7.91 3.90
C THR A 293 22.67 9.33 3.54
N ALA A 294 21.45 9.71 3.94
CA ALA A 294 20.81 10.98 3.55
C ALA A 294 20.61 11.97 4.71
N LYS A 295 21.32 11.85 5.84
CA LYS A 295 21.19 12.79 6.99
C LYS A 295 21.33 14.27 6.62
N SER A 296 22.29 14.61 5.76
CA SER A 296 22.48 15.98 5.29
C SER A 296 21.29 16.49 4.48
N ARG A 297 20.73 15.63 3.61
CA ARG A 297 19.52 15.92 2.84
C ARG A 297 18.30 16.07 3.76
N LEU A 298 18.16 15.21 4.77
CA LEU A 298 17.11 15.36 5.80
C LEU A 298 17.19 16.71 6.48
N ALA A 299 18.37 17.11 6.98
CA ALA A 299 18.55 18.41 7.63
C ALA A 299 18.19 19.57 6.67
N GLN A 300 18.55 19.46 5.39
CA GLN A 300 18.20 20.46 4.39
C GLN A 300 16.71 20.51 4.11
N THR A 301 16.04 19.37 3.90
CA THR A 301 14.60 19.30 3.64
C THR A 301 13.79 19.89 4.79
N VAL A 302 14.15 19.59 6.04
CA VAL A 302 13.48 20.17 7.22
C VAL A 302 13.69 21.69 7.31
N LYS A 303 14.88 22.19 6.95
CA LYS A 303 15.14 23.65 6.88
C LYS A 303 14.31 24.32 5.80
N CYS A 304 14.29 23.78 4.57
CA CYS A 304 13.44 24.29 3.51
C CYS A 304 11.98 24.33 3.93
N ARG A 305 11.47 23.25 4.55
CA ARG A 305 10.08 23.19 5.02
C ARG A 305 9.77 24.26 6.08
N LEU A 306 10.71 24.56 6.97
CA LEU A 306 10.58 25.65 7.95
C LEU A 306 10.54 27.04 7.29
N ASP A 307 11.32 27.24 6.23
CA ASP A 307 11.41 28.48 5.46
C ASP A 307 10.16 28.70 4.59
N ASP A 308 9.59 27.62 4.02
CA ASP A 308 8.37 27.64 3.21
C ASP A 308 7.11 27.98 4.03
N GLY A 309 7.20 27.90 5.36
CA GLY A 309 6.17 28.31 6.30
C GLY A 309 5.51 27.14 7.01
N ILE A 310 5.86 26.97 8.28
CA ILE A 310 5.09 26.20 9.27
C ILE A 310 4.47 27.21 10.24
N GLU A 311 3.15 27.21 10.34
CA GLU A 311 2.35 28.10 11.19
C GLU A 311 2.32 27.63 12.65
N ASP A 312 2.16 26.32 12.87
CA ASP A 312 2.07 25.76 14.22
C ASP A 312 3.42 25.80 14.96
N ARG A 313 3.39 26.37 16.16
CA ARG A 313 4.61 26.58 16.97
C ARG A 313 5.20 25.27 17.49
N GLY A 314 4.36 24.28 17.79
CA GLY A 314 4.77 22.96 18.23
C GLY A 314 5.51 22.21 17.12
N VAL A 315 4.96 22.25 15.91
CA VAL A 315 5.60 21.66 14.72
C VAL A 315 6.94 22.33 14.42
N ARG A 316 7.00 23.67 14.43
CA ARG A 316 8.27 24.41 14.27
C ARG A 316 9.31 23.98 15.31
N ALA A 317 8.92 23.91 16.58
CA ALA A 317 9.83 23.51 17.66
C ALA A 317 10.33 22.08 17.49
N ALA A 318 9.47 21.15 17.08
CA ALA A 318 9.83 19.76 16.81
C ALA A 318 10.81 19.63 15.63
N CYS A 319 10.59 20.38 14.54
CA CYS A 319 11.51 20.43 13.40
C CYS A 319 12.90 20.96 13.79
N VAL A 320 12.96 22.04 14.58
CA VAL A 320 14.23 22.59 15.10
C VAL A 320 14.94 21.57 15.98
N ALA A 321 14.21 20.92 16.90
CA ALA A 321 14.78 19.89 17.76
C ALA A 321 15.36 18.71 16.96
N LEU A 322 14.67 18.28 15.90
CA LEU A 322 15.18 17.24 15.00
C LEU A 322 16.48 17.68 14.32
N ILE A 323 16.54 18.90 13.75
CA ILE A 323 17.75 19.43 13.12
C ILE A 323 18.92 19.41 14.10
N THR A 324 18.70 19.85 15.35
CA THR A 324 19.73 19.84 16.39
C THR A 324 20.18 18.42 16.74
N ALA A 325 19.28 17.43 16.72
CA ALA A 325 19.62 16.05 17.06
C ALA A 325 20.40 15.30 15.97
N ILE A 326 20.28 15.72 14.70
CA ILE A 326 20.92 15.05 13.55
C ILE A 326 22.15 15.78 13.01
N SER A 327 22.41 17.01 13.47
CA SER A 327 23.61 17.79 13.14
C SER A 327 24.78 17.36 14.01
#